data_AF-A0A7C8YB46-F1
#
_entry.id   AF-A0A7C8YB46-F1
#
_cell.length_a   1.000
_cell.length_b   1.000
_cell.length_c   1.000
_cell.angle_alpha   90.00
_cell.angle_beta   90.00
_cell.angle_gamma   90.00
#
_symmetry.space_group_name_H-M   'P 1'
#
loop_
_entity.id
_entity.type
_entity.pdbx_description
1 polymer ?
#
loop_
_entity_poly.entity_id
_entity_poly.type
_entity_poly.pdbx_seq_one_letter_code
_entity_poly.pdbx_strand_id
1 'polypeptide(L)'
;SIELTPYEVVYNQPPPVHLPYVPGETKIDAVDRSLQRREAMIQLLKFFLLRAQHRMKMQADRHRSERVLEVGSWVWLKLQPYRQHSLQSRANHKLSPKYYGPFQVEAKIGKVAYRLTLPPSAQIHPTFHVSQLKEFHGVVPQQPHIPQWLQNTDAYLPLRPVVVLDRKLVKRGNHAAVSYLVQWEGQAVEDASWHDADYL
;
A
#
# COMPACT_ATOMS: atom_id res chain seq x y z
N SER A 1 5.08 23.14 9.11
CA SER A 1 6.46 22.62 9.01
C SER A 1 7.30 23.26 10.09
N ILE A 2 8.33 22.58 10.55
CA ILE A 2 9.13 22.92 11.75
C ILE A 2 10.08 24.11 11.55
N GLU A 3 9.96 24.84 10.43
CA GLU A 3 10.80 25.98 9.97
C GLU A 3 12.33 25.80 9.99
N LEU A 4 12.83 24.64 10.42
CA LEU A 4 14.24 24.28 10.50
C LEU A 4 14.66 23.38 9.34
N THR A 5 15.90 23.54 8.90
CA THR A 5 16.53 22.64 7.94
C THR A 5 16.84 21.28 8.60
N PRO A 6 16.92 20.17 7.84
CA PRO A 6 17.33 18.88 8.39
C PRO A 6 18.69 18.91 9.11
N TYR A 7 19.60 19.78 8.66
CA TYR A 7 20.91 19.96 9.31
C TYR A 7 20.76 20.57 10.71
N GLU A 8 19.99 21.64 10.85
CA GLU A 8 19.73 22.28 12.14
C GLU A 8 19.02 21.34 13.11
N VAL A 9 18.08 20.53 12.63
CA VAL A 9 17.39 19.52 13.46
C VAL A 9 18.37 18.49 14.02
N VAL A 10 19.37 18.07 13.25
CA VAL A 10 20.33 17.03 13.65
C VAL A 10 21.46 17.58 14.51
N TYR A 11 21.97 18.77 14.17
CA TYR A 11 23.20 19.30 14.75
C TYR A 11 22.98 20.49 15.68
N ASN A 12 21.75 20.99 15.80
CA ASN A 12 21.38 22.14 16.61
C ASN A 12 22.23 23.40 16.32
N GLN A 13 22.67 23.55 15.07
CA GLN A 13 23.46 24.66 14.57
C GLN A 13 23.13 24.93 13.09
N PRO A 14 23.22 26.18 12.61
CA PRO A 14 22.95 26.49 11.21
C PRO A 14 23.98 25.80 10.30
N PRO A 15 23.59 25.38 9.08
CA PRO A 15 24.52 24.79 8.14
C PRO A 15 25.64 25.80 7.80
N PRO A 16 26.90 25.35 7.68
CA PRO A 16 28.00 26.23 7.31
C PRO A 16 27.70 26.90 5.97
N VAL A 17 27.78 28.24 5.96
CA VAL A 17 27.50 29.05 4.77
C VAL A 17 28.59 28.81 3.74
N HIS A 18 28.21 28.31 2.56
CA HIS A 18 29.11 28.21 1.43
C HIS A 18 29.26 29.57 0.75
N LEU A 19 30.37 30.26 0.98
CA LEU A 19 30.75 31.46 0.24
C LEU A 19 31.45 31.02 -1.07
N PRO A 20 30.91 31.38 -2.26
CA PRO A 20 31.54 31.04 -3.52
C PRO A 20 32.88 31.77 -3.63
N TYR A 21 33.91 31.04 -4.05
CA TYR A 21 35.24 31.62 -4.21
C TYR A 21 35.31 32.56 -5.42
N VAL A 22 35.90 33.74 -5.25
CA VAL A 22 36.16 34.67 -6.37
C VAL A 22 37.65 34.59 -6.77
N PRO A 23 37.96 34.41 -8.07
CA PRO A 23 39.34 34.38 -8.56
C PRO A 23 40.16 35.59 -8.08
N GLY A 24 41.35 35.35 -7.55
CA GLY A 24 42.27 36.40 -7.10
C GLY A 24 42.12 36.86 -5.64
N GLU A 25 41.19 36.27 -4.87
CA GLU A 25 41.07 36.56 -3.43
C GLU A 25 42.28 36.07 -2.61
N THR A 26 43.01 35.07 -3.11
CA THR A 26 44.20 34.54 -2.44
C THR A 26 45.47 34.92 -3.19
N LYS A 27 46.47 35.42 -2.45
CA LYS A 27 47.80 35.73 -2.99
C LYS A 27 48.60 34.50 -3.43
N ILE A 28 48.20 33.31 -2.99
CA ILE A 28 48.87 32.05 -3.30
C ILE A 28 48.19 31.41 -4.50
N ASP A 29 48.86 31.43 -5.64
CA ASP A 29 48.39 30.92 -6.94
C ASP A 29 47.98 29.42 -6.89
N ALA A 30 48.67 28.61 -6.09
CA ALA A 30 48.28 27.21 -5.87
C ALA A 30 46.93 27.06 -5.16
N VAL A 31 46.62 27.96 -4.22
CA VAL A 31 45.36 27.97 -3.47
C VAL A 31 44.23 28.50 -4.35
N ASP A 32 44.48 29.58 -5.10
CA ASP A 32 43.53 30.17 -6.06
C ASP A 32 43.05 29.14 -7.08
N ARG A 33 43.98 28.42 -7.73
CA ARG A 33 43.63 27.33 -8.66
C ARG A 33 42.81 26.21 -8.01
N SER A 34 43.12 25.84 -6.77
CA SER A 34 42.42 24.78 -6.05
C SER A 34 40.97 25.18 -5.73
N LEU A 35 40.78 26.42 -5.26
CA LEU A 35 39.47 26.95 -4.91
C LEU A 35 38.59 27.17 -6.15
N GLN A 36 39.15 27.65 -7.26
CA GLN A 36 38.45 27.74 -8.54
C GLN A 36 37.99 26.36 -9.04
N ARG A 37 38.86 25.35 -8.97
CA ARG A 37 38.51 23.97 -9.35
C ARG A 37 37.40 23.42 -8.46
N ARG A 38 37.44 23.70 -7.15
CA ARG A 38 36.39 23.31 -6.20
C ARG A 38 35.06 23.94 -6.58
N GLU A 39 35.02 25.25 -6.88
CA GLU A 39 33.79 25.94 -7.26
C GLU A 39 33.19 25.35 -8.54
N ALA A 40 34.02 25.13 -9.56
CA ALA A 40 33.61 24.49 -10.81
C ALA A 40 33.03 23.07 -10.56
N MET A 41 33.66 22.29 -9.67
CA MET A 41 33.16 20.97 -9.28
C MET A 41 31.81 21.05 -8.56
N ILE A 42 31.62 22.00 -7.64
CA ILE A 42 30.36 22.19 -6.91
C ILE A 42 29.23 22.55 -7.88
N GLN A 43 29.48 23.43 -8.85
CA GLN A 43 28.49 23.77 -9.88
C GLN A 43 28.11 22.55 -10.72
N LEU A 44 29.10 21.75 -11.13
CA LEU A 44 28.87 20.52 -11.87
C LEU A 44 28.04 19.50 -11.06
N LEU A 45 28.36 19.33 -9.78
CA LEU A 45 27.62 18.45 -8.87
C LEU A 45 26.18 18.92 -8.70
N LYS A 46 25.94 20.22 -8.47
CA LYS A 46 24.59 20.79 -8.37
C LYS A 46 23.78 20.52 -9.65
N PHE A 47 24.39 20.70 -10.82
CA PHE A 47 23.76 20.40 -12.10
C PHE A 47 23.34 18.92 -12.21
N PHE A 48 24.24 17.99 -11.93
CA PHE A 48 23.91 16.56 -12.00
C PHE A 48 22.91 16.11 -10.95
N LEU A 49 22.96 16.70 -9.74
CA LEU A 49 22.01 16.41 -8.67
C LEU A 49 20.60 16.86 -9.06
N LEU A 50 20.44 18.07 -9.60
CA LEU A 50 19.16 18.53 -10.13
C LEU A 50 18.66 17.64 -11.28
N ARG A 51 19.55 17.25 -12.20
CA ARG A 51 19.22 16.33 -13.28
C ARG A 51 18.76 14.96 -12.77
N ALA A 52 19.40 14.43 -11.74
CA ALA A 52 19.00 13.17 -11.10
C ALA A 52 17.63 13.29 -10.45
N GLN A 53 17.38 14.36 -9.68
CA GLN A 53 16.06 14.65 -9.09
C GLN A 53 14.97 14.75 -10.15
N HIS A 54 15.22 15.45 -11.26
CA HIS A 54 14.26 15.56 -12.37
C HIS A 54 13.96 14.18 -12.99
N ARG A 55 14.98 13.34 -13.21
CA ARG A 55 14.78 11.96 -13.72
C ARG A 55 13.97 11.11 -12.74
N MET A 56 14.26 11.19 -11.44
CA MET A 56 13.51 10.48 -10.41
C MET A 56 12.05 10.92 -10.39
N LYS A 57 11.79 12.23 -10.48
CA LYS A 57 10.43 12.78 -10.57
C LYS A 57 9.70 12.28 -11.81
N MET A 58 10.31 12.41 -12.99
CA MET A 58 9.69 11.93 -14.24
C MET A 58 9.36 10.44 -14.18
N GLN A 59 10.26 9.61 -13.62
CA GLN A 59 10.02 8.17 -13.50
C GLN A 59 8.92 7.85 -12.47
N ALA A 60 8.89 8.55 -11.33
CA ALA A 60 7.87 8.37 -10.30
C ALA A 60 6.48 8.82 -10.77
N ASP A 61 6.40 9.91 -11.54
CA ASP A 61 5.16 10.49 -12.03
C ASP A 61 4.67 9.85 -13.35
N ARG A 62 5.52 9.08 -14.04
CA ARG A 62 5.21 8.43 -15.34
C ARG A 62 3.88 7.68 -15.38
N HIS A 63 3.49 7.04 -14.28
CA HIS A 63 2.25 6.26 -14.17
C HIS A 63 1.24 6.87 -13.19
N ARG A 64 1.52 8.06 -12.65
CA ARG A 64 0.59 8.78 -11.78
C ARG A 64 -0.28 9.66 -12.65
N SER A 65 -1.59 9.51 -12.50
CA SER A 65 -2.57 10.45 -13.06
C SER A 65 -3.18 11.26 -11.92
N GLU A 66 -3.26 12.58 -12.11
CA GLU A 66 -4.12 13.41 -11.27
C GLU A 66 -5.56 12.99 -11.53
N ARG A 67 -6.25 12.57 -10.48
CA ARG A 67 -7.65 12.13 -10.53
C ARG A 67 -8.45 13.07 -9.65
N VAL A 68 -9.47 13.67 -10.22
CA VAL A 68 -10.43 14.48 -9.49
C VAL A 68 -11.76 13.77 -9.58
N LEU A 69 -12.38 13.56 -8.43
CA LEU A 69 -13.69 12.95 -8.33
C LEU A 69 -14.63 13.98 -7.73
N GLU A 70 -15.83 14.07 -8.30
CA GLU A 70 -16.85 14.98 -7.78
C GLU A 70 -17.65 14.35 -6.65
N VAL A 71 -18.13 15.18 -5.73
CA VAL A 71 -19.05 14.73 -4.69
C VAL A 71 -20.35 14.26 -5.35
N GLY A 72 -20.86 13.12 -4.91
CA GLY A 72 -22.02 12.46 -5.51
C GLY A 72 -21.70 11.52 -6.67
N SER A 73 -20.46 11.52 -7.19
CA SER A 73 -20.03 10.54 -8.19
C SER A 73 -19.96 9.13 -7.59
N TRP A 74 -20.15 8.12 -8.45
CA TRP A 74 -20.03 6.72 -8.07
C TRP A 74 -18.64 6.22 -8.41
N VAL A 75 -18.02 5.46 -7.50
CA VAL A 75 -16.66 4.99 -7.66
C VAL A 75 -16.50 3.55 -7.22
N TRP A 76 -15.67 2.82 -7.97
CA TRP A 76 -15.12 1.56 -7.58
C TRP A 76 -14.03 1.73 -6.52
N LEU A 77 -14.15 0.99 -5.42
CA LEU A 77 -13.13 0.96 -4.37
C LEU A 77 -12.20 -0.24 -4.56
N LYS A 78 -10.91 0.03 -4.69
CA LYS A 78 -9.86 -0.98 -4.71
C LYS A 78 -9.59 -1.47 -3.29
N LEU A 79 -9.95 -2.72 -3.03
CA LEU A 79 -9.63 -3.41 -1.78
C LEU A 79 -8.57 -4.46 -2.05
N GLN A 80 -7.62 -4.61 -1.12
CA GLN A 80 -6.66 -5.71 -1.12
C GLN A 80 -7.05 -6.66 0.01
N PRO A 81 -7.68 -7.82 -0.28
CA PRO A 81 -8.10 -8.78 0.75
C PRO A 81 -6.95 -9.39 1.56
N TYR A 82 -5.69 -9.13 1.18
CA TYR A 82 -4.53 -9.96 1.51
C TYR A 82 -3.68 -9.47 2.71
N ARG A 83 -4.09 -8.43 3.46
CA ARG A 83 -3.30 -7.99 4.63
C ARG A 83 -3.51 -8.82 5.91
N GLN A 84 -4.34 -9.87 5.86
CA GLN A 84 -4.50 -10.84 6.95
C GLN A 84 -4.43 -12.26 6.41
N HIS A 85 -3.21 -12.74 6.20
CA HIS A 85 -2.91 -14.12 5.82
C HIS A 85 -3.41 -15.18 6.81
N SER A 86 -3.58 -14.79 8.07
CA SER A 86 -3.81 -15.70 9.19
C SER A 86 -5.27 -16.12 9.37
N LEU A 87 -6.22 -15.54 8.64
CA LEU A 87 -7.65 -15.69 8.98
C LEU A 87 -8.49 -16.48 7.97
N GLN A 88 -8.02 -16.76 6.76
CA GLN A 88 -8.65 -17.75 5.86
C GLN A 88 -7.85 -17.92 4.55
N SER A 89 -7.55 -19.16 4.18
CA SER A 89 -7.10 -19.51 2.83
C SER A 89 -8.32 -19.54 1.90
N ARG A 90 -8.63 -18.43 1.21
CA ARG A 90 -9.49 -18.53 0.03
C ARG A 90 -8.80 -19.37 -1.02
N ALA A 91 -9.54 -20.31 -1.62
CA ALA A 91 -9.04 -21.23 -2.64
C ALA A 91 -8.26 -20.54 -3.78
N ASN A 92 -8.57 -19.28 -4.15
CA ASN A 92 -7.81 -18.52 -5.15
C ASN A 92 -7.87 -16.98 -4.97
N HIS A 93 -7.12 -16.41 -4.02
CA HIS A 93 -6.99 -14.95 -3.87
C HIS A 93 -6.56 -14.22 -5.14
N LYS A 94 -5.75 -14.88 -5.98
CA LYS A 94 -5.25 -14.35 -7.26
C LYS A 94 -6.36 -14.08 -8.28
N LEU A 95 -7.49 -14.78 -8.18
CA LEU A 95 -8.64 -14.65 -9.09
C LEU A 95 -9.76 -13.78 -8.51
N SER A 96 -9.61 -13.29 -7.27
CA SER A 96 -10.63 -12.44 -6.65
C SER A 96 -10.71 -11.06 -7.33
N PRO A 97 -11.90 -10.43 -7.37
CA PRO A 97 -12.04 -9.08 -7.90
C PRO A 97 -11.20 -8.10 -7.07
N LYS A 98 -10.55 -7.17 -7.77
CA LYS A 98 -9.69 -6.14 -7.17
C LYS A 98 -10.46 -4.88 -6.75
N TYR A 99 -11.58 -4.61 -7.43
CA TYR A 99 -12.44 -3.46 -7.23
C TYR A 99 -13.81 -3.95 -6.79
N TYR A 100 -14.40 -3.27 -5.81
CA TYR A 100 -15.66 -3.63 -5.18
C TYR A 100 -16.58 -2.43 -5.12
N GLY A 101 -17.88 -2.70 -5.32
CA GLY A 101 -18.99 -1.76 -5.30
C GLY A 101 -18.82 -0.55 -6.22
N PRO A 102 -19.88 0.00 -6.80
CA PRO A 102 -19.96 1.44 -6.89
C PRO A 102 -20.37 1.97 -5.51
N PHE A 103 -19.51 2.76 -4.89
CA PHE A 103 -19.81 3.53 -3.69
C PHE A 103 -19.91 5.00 -4.04
N GLN A 104 -20.84 5.71 -3.42
CA GLN A 104 -21.00 7.13 -3.67
C GLN A 104 -19.96 7.94 -2.90
N VAL A 105 -19.33 8.92 -3.55
CA VAL A 105 -18.46 9.89 -2.90
C VAL A 105 -19.32 10.83 -2.07
N GLU A 106 -19.24 10.72 -0.74
CA GLU A 106 -19.98 11.55 0.21
C GLU A 106 -19.35 12.94 0.34
N ALA A 107 -18.02 12.99 0.46
CA ALA A 107 -17.30 14.25 0.67
C ALA A 107 -15.85 14.16 0.21
N LYS A 108 -15.28 15.31 -0.16
CA LYS A 108 -13.86 15.48 -0.45
C LYS A 108 -13.17 16.03 0.80
N ILE A 109 -12.39 15.20 1.48
CA ILE A 109 -11.70 15.57 2.74
C ILE A 109 -10.43 16.37 2.45
N GLY A 110 -9.78 16.12 1.32
CA GLY A 110 -8.61 16.89 0.87
C GLY A 110 -8.35 16.69 -0.62
N LYS A 111 -7.22 17.19 -1.12
CA LYS A 111 -6.87 17.07 -2.55
C LYS A 111 -6.87 15.61 -3.03
N VAL A 112 -6.46 14.67 -2.15
CA VAL A 112 -6.22 13.27 -2.52
C VAL A 112 -7.02 12.28 -1.68
N ALA A 113 -7.86 12.75 -0.75
CA ALA A 113 -8.62 11.91 0.19
C ALA A 113 -10.11 12.17 0.07
N TYR A 114 -10.88 11.11 -0.15
CA TYR A 114 -12.33 11.14 -0.36
C TYR A 114 -13.03 10.22 0.64
N ARG A 115 -14.16 10.68 1.17
CA ARG A 115 -15.07 9.88 2.01
C ARG A 115 -16.12 9.22 1.12
N LEU A 116 -16.32 7.93 1.30
CA LEU A 116 -17.33 7.15 0.60
C LEU A 116 -18.49 6.80 1.53
N THR A 117 -19.69 6.73 0.95
CA THR A 117 -20.86 6.19 1.61
C THR A 117 -20.75 4.66 1.64
N LEU A 118 -20.20 4.15 2.73
CA LEU A 118 -20.11 2.70 2.96
C LEU A 118 -21.34 2.20 3.74
N PRO A 119 -21.74 0.93 3.53
CA PRO A 119 -22.75 0.30 4.37
C PRO A 119 -22.32 0.26 5.83
N PRO A 120 -23.25 0.35 6.79
CA PRO A 120 -22.92 0.29 8.21
C PRO A 120 -22.28 -1.04 8.65
N SER A 121 -22.46 -2.12 7.88
CA SER A 121 -21.81 -3.41 8.12
C SER A 121 -20.32 -3.44 7.77
N ALA A 122 -19.82 -2.44 7.02
CA ALA A 122 -18.43 -2.37 6.63
C ALA A 122 -17.54 -1.90 7.79
N GLN A 123 -16.73 -2.78 8.39
CA GLN A 123 -15.72 -2.39 9.41
C GLN A 123 -14.42 -1.86 8.79
N ILE A 124 -14.52 -1.01 7.77
CA ILE A 124 -13.37 -0.25 7.25
C ILE A 124 -13.65 1.24 7.33
N HIS A 125 -12.60 2.03 7.55
CA HIS A 125 -12.75 3.48 7.55
C HIS A 125 -13.24 3.97 6.17
N PRO A 126 -14.23 4.88 6.11
CA PRO A 126 -14.84 5.32 4.85
C PRO A 126 -13.97 6.28 4.03
N THR A 127 -12.77 6.63 4.53
CA THR A 127 -11.87 7.60 3.89
C THR A 127 -10.76 6.89 3.13
N PHE A 128 -10.68 7.15 1.82
CA PHE A 128 -9.71 6.51 0.94
C PHE A 128 -8.93 7.53 0.12
N HIS A 129 -7.69 7.15 -0.19
CA HIS A 129 -6.86 7.90 -1.12
C HIS A 129 -7.35 7.71 -2.56
N VAL A 130 -7.30 8.76 -3.39
CA VAL A 130 -7.83 8.77 -4.77
C VAL A 130 -7.25 7.67 -5.67
N SER A 131 -6.04 7.20 -5.38
CA SER A 131 -5.39 6.10 -6.10
C SER A 131 -6.07 4.73 -5.90
N GLN A 132 -6.87 4.59 -4.83
CA GLN A 132 -7.69 3.41 -4.57
C GLN A 132 -9.08 3.53 -5.19
N LEU A 133 -9.40 4.67 -5.80
CA LEU A 133 -10.71 4.94 -6.39
C LEU A 133 -10.61 4.91 -7.92
N LYS A 134 -11.64 4.38 -8.56
CA LYS A 134 -11.84 4.45 -10.01
C LYS A 134 -13.28 4.87 -10.27
N GLU A 135 -13.47 5.88 -11.10
CA GLU A 135 -14.81 6.36 -11.45
C GLU A 135 -15.66 5.25 -12.07
N PHE A 136 -16.93 5.18 -11.65
CA PHE A 136 -17.92 4.26 -12.18
C PHE A 136 -18.73 4.97 -13.27
N HIS A 137 -18.80 4.35 -14.45
CA HIS A 137 -19.66 4.80 -15.54
C HIS A 137 -20.68 3.70 -15.84
N GLY A 138 -21.97 4.04 -15.84
CA GLY A 138 -23.05 3.11 -16.12
C GLY A 138 -24.25 3.28 -15.18
N VAL A 139 -25.18 2.33 -15.25
CA VAL A 139 -26.34 2.29 -14.36
C VAL A 139 -25.90 1.80 -12.99
N VAL A 140 -26.16 2.59 -11.96
CA VAL A 140 -25.85 2.22 -10.58
C VAL A 140 -26.68 1.00 -10.18
N PRO A 141 -26.06 -0.11 -9.77
CA PRO A 141 -26.79 -1.27 -9.26
C PRO A 141 -27.51 -0.90 -7.96
N GLN A 142 -28.75 -1.39 -7.80
CA GLN A 142 -29.56 -1.13 -6.60
C GLN A 142 -28.91 -1.64 -5.30
N GLN A 143 -28.03 -2.65 -5.39
CA GLN A 143 -27.20 -3.12 -4.29
C GLN A 143 -25.74 -3.17 -4.72
N PRO A 144 -24.83 -2.43 -4.07
CA PRO A 144 -23.41 -2.52 -4.38
C PRO A 144 -22.88 -3.90 -3.97
N HIS A 145 -22.11 -4.54 -4.85
CA HIS A 145 -21.43 -5.79 -4.52
C HIS A 145 -20.34 -5.53 -3.47
N ILE A 146 -20.69 -5.79 -2.21
CA ILE A 146 -19.79 -5.71 -1.07
C ILE A 146 -19.28 -7.12 -0.78
N PRO A 147 -17.96 -7.32 -0.64
CA PRO A 147 -17.45 -8.61 -0.26
C PRO A 147 -17.99 -9.04 1.11
N GLN A 148 -18.40 -10.31 1.25
CA GLN A 148 -18.88 -10.89 2.52
C GLN A 148 -17.89 -10.70 3.68
N TRP A 149 -16.57 -10.74 3.39
CA TRP A 149 -15.53 -10.50 4.39
C TRP A 149 -15.50 -9.08 4.95
N LEU A 150 -16.13 -8.12 4.27
CA LEU A 150 -16.22 -6.74 4.75
C LEU A 150 -17.39 -6.53 5.71
N GLN A 151 -18.39 -7.42 5.69
CA GLN A 151 -19.68 -7.25 6.37
C GLN A 151 -19.73 -7.77 7.82
N ASN A 152 -18.61 -8.34 8.29
CA ASN A 152 -18.36 -8.87 9.63
C ASN A 152 -19.13 -10.09 10.13
N THR A 153 -18.29 -11.09 10.43
CA THR A 153 -18.24 -11.93 11.64
C THR A 153 -19.47 -12.77 11.99
N ASP A 154 -19.92 -13.58 11.05
CA ASP A 154 -20.14 -15.01 11.33
C ASP A 154 -19.23 -15.90 10.46
N ALA A 155 -18.64 -15.37 9.38
CA ALA A 155 -17.69 -16.09 8.54
C ALA A 155 -16.27 -16.20 9.14
N TYR A 156 -16.04 -15.61 10.32
CA TYR A 156 -14.76 -15.59 11.05
C TYR A 156 -14.84 -16.21 12.44
N LEU A 157 -15.88 -16.99 12.75
CA LEU A 157 -15.66 -18.03 13.73
C LEU A 157 -14.60 -18.95 13.12
N PRO A 158 -13.44 -19.18 13.79
CA PRO A 158 -12.58 -20.28 13.37
C PRO A 158 -13.50 -21.50 13.36
N LEU A 159 -13.71 -22.06 12.16
CA LEU A 159 -14.48 -23.28 11.99
C LEU A 159 -14.02 -24.23 13.08
N ARG A 160 -14.92 -24.64 13.98
CA ARG A 160 -14.53 -25.51 15.08
C ARG A 160 -14.45 -26.93 14.52
N PRO A 161 -13.33 -27.65 14.73
CA PRO A 161 -13.26 -29.04 14.30
C PRO A 161 -14.25 -29.85 15.13
N VAL A 162 -15.21 -30.51 14.46
CA VAL A 162 -16.23 -31.32 15.13
C VAL A 162 -15.79 -32.77 15.20
N VAL A 163 -15.34 -33.34 14.07
CA VAL A 163 -14.92 -34.73 13.97
C VAL A 163 -13.74 -34.85 13.00
N VAL A 164 -12.77 -35.70 13.36
CA VAL A 164 -11.74 -36.18 12.43
C VAL A 164 -12.27 -37.45 11.76
N LEU A 165 -12.46 -37.39 10.44
CA LEU A 165 -13.01 -38.48 9.65
C LEU A 165 -11.94 -39.46 9.18
N ASP A 166 -10.73 -38.96 8.88
CA ASP A 166 -9.65 -39.79 8.34
C ASP A 166 -8.26 -39.20 8.64
N ARG A 167 -7.21 -40.01 8.50
CA ARG A 167 -5.81 -39.62 8.64
C ARG A 167 -4.97 -40.19 7.50
N LYS A 168 -4.06 -39.38 6.96
CA LYS A 168 -3.08 -39.85 5.97
C LYS A 168 -1.70 -39.24 6.18
N LEU A 169 -0.68 -39.96 5.73
CA LEU A 169 0.69 -39.46 5.64
C LEU A 169 0.91 -38.83 4.27
N VAL A 170 1.29 -37.55 4.26
CA VAL A 170 1.61 -36.79 3.05
C VAL A 170 3.09 -36.45 3.07
N LYS A 171 3.79 -36.71 1.97
CA LYS A 171 5.19 -36.29 1.80
C LYS A 171 5.21 -34.78 1.52
N ARG A 172 5.75 -33.98 2.44
CA ARG A 172 5.97 -32.54 2.26
C ARG A 172 7.46 -32.26 2.22
N GLY A 173 7.98 -31.98 1.02
CA GLY A 173 9.41 -31.84 0.80
C GLY A 173 10.15 -33.12 1.18
N ASN A 174 11.05 -33.03 2.16
CA ASN A 174 11.87 -34.15 2.63
C ASN A 174 11.35 -34.86 3.90
N HIS A 175 10.18 -34.46 4.42
CA HIS A 175 9.60 -35.05 5.63
C HIS A 175 8.20 -35.61 5.36
N ALA A 176 7.83 -36.64 6.13
CA ALA A 176 6.46 -37.14 6.18
C ALA A 176 5.67 -36.33 7.19
N ALA A 177 4.57 -35.72 6.76
CA ALA A 177 3.65 -34.97 7.61
C ALA A 177 2.32 -35.72 7.71
N VAL A 178 1.68 -35.66 8.88
CA VAL A 178 0.34 -36.22 9.08
C VAL A 178 -0.68 -35.15 8.73
N SER A 179 -1.65 -35.50 7.87
CA SER A 179 -2.81 -34.68 7.60
C SER A 179 -4.07 -35.41 8.08
N TYR A 180 -5.02 -34.66 8.64
CA TYR A 180 -6.32 -35.12 9.11
C TYR A 180 -7.43 -34.56 8.22
N LEU A 181 -8.43 -35.39 7.92
CA LEU A 181 -9.66 -34.96 7.26
C LEU A 181 -10.62 -34.50 8.35
N VAL A 182 -10.91 -33.22 8.39
CA VAL A 182 -11.68 -32.59 9.48
C VAL A 182 -13.04 -32.16 8.96
N GLN A 183 -14.08 -32.59 9.65
CA GLN A 183 -15.42 -32.04 9.51
C GLN A 183 -15.55 -30.80 10.42
N TRP A 184 -16.01 -29.71 9.82
CA TRP A 184 -16.16 -28.42 10.49
C TRP A 184 -17.60 -28.17 10.94
N GLU A 185 -17.76 -27.41 12.02
CA GLU A 185 -19.07 -27.01 12.54
C GLU A 185 -19.89 -26.27 11.48
N GLY A 186 -21.08 -26.79 11.17
CA GLY A 186 -21.98 -26.23 10.15
C GLY A 186 -21.73 -26.71 8.71
N GLN A 187 -20.76 -27.59 8.46
CA GLN A 187 -20.50 -28.18 7.14
C GLN A 187 -20.96 -29.65 7.06
N ALA A 188 -21.43 -30.05 5.88
CA ALA A 188 -21.76 -31.45 5.60
C ALA A 188 -20.48 -32.30 5.63
N VAL A 189 -20.63 -33.60 5.87
CA VAL A 189 -19.51 -34.57 5.84
C VAL A 189 -18.79 -34.54 4.48
N GLU A 190 -19.51 -34.24 3.40
CA GLU A 190 -19.00 -34.14 2.03
C GLU A 190 -18.06 -32.94 1.80
N ASP A 191 -18.18 -31.89 2.61
CA ASP A 191 -17.37 -30.68 2.52
C ASP A 191 -16.11 -30.72 3.41
N ALA A 192 -15.82 -31.87 4.02
CA ALA A 192 -14.66 -32.03 4.90
C ALA A 192 -13.33 -31.76 4.16
N SER A 193 -12.40 -31.07 4.84
CA SER A 193 -11.12 -30.65 4.26
C SER A 193 -9.92 -31.25 4.98
N TRP A 194 -8.83 -31.45 4.24
CA TRP A 194 -7.56 -31.96 4.78
C TRP A 194 -6.74 -30.83 5.40
N HIS A 195 -6.36 -30.97 6.67
CA HIS A 195 -5.52 -30.03 7.40
C HIS A 195 -4.32 -30.76 8.03
N ASP A 196 -3.20 -30.06 8.19
CA ASP A 196 -2.02 -30.65 8.80
C ASP A 196 -2.19 -30.77 10.32
N ALA A 197 -1.48 -31.71 10.94
CA ALA A 197 -1.48 -31.88 12.39
C ALA A 197 -1.10 -30.58 13.15
N ASP A 198 -0.25 -29.73 12.55
CA ASP A 198 0.18 -28.46 13.16
C ASP A 198 -0.89 -27.35 13.10
N TYR A 199 -1.99 -27.57 12.38
CA TYR A 199 -3.06 -26.58 12.16
C TYR A 199 -4.25 -26.73 13.14
N LEU A 200 -4.39 -27.89 13.78
CA LEU A 200 -5.45 -28.21 14.75
C LEU A 200 -4.97 -27.96 16.18
#